data_AF-A0A7C5MAL0-F1
#
_entry.id   AF-A0A7C5MAL0-F1
#
_cell.length_a   1.000
_cell.length_b   1.000
_cell.length_c   1.000
_cell.angle_alpha   90.00
_cell.angle_beta   90.00
_cell.angle_gamma   90.00
#
_symmetry.space_group_name_H-M   'P 1'
#
loop_
_entity.id
_entity.type
_entity.pdbx_description
1 polymer ?
#
loop_
_entity_poly.entity_id
_entity_poly.type
_entity_poly.pdbx_seq_one_letter_code
_entity_poly.pdbx_strand_id
1 'polypeptide(L)'
;MGGVSNSFDYTPVRELKDFCLDPTDCTARALGLHKANTSRAVLVERAGRVFVCRTRTEDFTDAEVREVVHDRGQLYLDVSGKLAIDDFAHDVRQLVIAQECRACADLDTCMACYREAQASFFEQDEARLRDYLRGLSGRVLDVGIGRGPYLDALGPHIESRLVQLDGLDPQPCKELASLPIRLFEGGIETFQVADPLTYDHVLAIRSLHHCADLWQALRVICQVLRPGGRVLFIESVALPLVRSRRHSEASHKLATGGFQHLRNWDSYRMLAFIQGRFPLRPVFHRPIGRDTCDQWILTMERVGAYP
;
A
#
# COMPACT_ATOMS: atom_id res chain seq x y z
N MET A 1 -0.38 20.08 -7.11
CA MET A 1 -1.44 19.06 -7.15
C MET A 1 -2.21 19.13 -5.84
N GLY A 2 -3.54 19.05 -5.88
CA GLY A 2 -4.32 18.87 -4.66
C GLY A 2 -4.19 17.43 -4.15
N GLY A 3 -4.45 17.21 -2.87
CA GLY A 3 -4.49 15.86 -2.31
C GLY A 3 -5.61 15.02 -2.91
N VAL A 4 -5.40 13.70 -2.97
CA VAL A 4 -6.33 12.70 -3.50
C VAL A 4 -6.77 11.74 -2.40
N SER A 5 -8.01 11.27 -2.45
CA SER A 5 -8.47 10.21 -1.56
C SER A 5 -7.63 8.94 -1.73
N ASN A 6 -7.32 8.26 -0.64
CA ASN A 6 -6.55 7.02 -0.61
C ASN A 6 -7.37 5.84 -0.07
N SER A 7 -8.67 6.00 0.14
CA SER A 7 -9.55 4.96 0.64
C SER A 7 -10.99 5.18 0.21
N PHE A 8 -11.79 4.11 0.21
CA PHE A 8 -13.22 4.21 -0.04
C PHE A 8 -14.00 3.10 0.63
N ASP A 9 -15.24 3.41 1.00
CA ASP A 9 -16.04 2.53 1.85
C ASP A 9 -17.05 1.71 1.07
N TYR A 10 -17.14 0.43 1.41
CA TYR A 10 -18.26 -0.46 1.17
C TYR A 10 -19.11 -0.61 2.42
N THR A 11 -20.42 -0.52 2.26
CA THR A 11 -21.38 -0.75 3.35
C THR A 11 -22.33 -1.89 2.99
N PRO A 12 -22.66 -2.80 3.92
CA PRO A 12 -23.68 -3.82 3.69
C PRO A 12 -25.04 -3.16 3.44
N VAL A 13 -25.70 -3.52 2.34
CA VAL A 13 -27.02 -2.97 1.95
C VAL A 13 -28.14 -4.00 1.93
N ARG A 14 -27.80 -5.29 1.76
CA ARG A 14 -28.77 -6.38 1.68
C ARG A 14 -28.12 -7.72 2.02
N GLU A 15 -28.76 -8.52 2.85
CA GLU A 15 -28.39 -9.93 3.02
C GLU A 15 -29.05 -10.78 1.93
N LEU A 16 -28.29 -11.73 1.37
CA LEU A 16 -28.79 -12.75 0.45
C LEU A 16 -29.02 -14.04 1.24
N LYS A 17 -30.29 -14.33 1.55
CA LYS A 17 -30.67 -15.58 2.22
C LYS A 17 -30.46 -16.76 1.29
N ASP A 18 -30.04 -17.89 1.87
CA ASP A 18 -29.86 -19.17 1.18
C ASP A 18 -28.94 -19.06 -0.05
N PHE A 19 -27.94 -18.16 0.02
CA PHE A 19 -27.00 -17.96 -1.07
C PHE A 19 -26.07 -19.16 -1.20
N CYS A 20 -26.20 -19.90 -2.31
CA CYS A 20 -25.29 -20.95 -2.69
C CYS A 20 -24.16 -20.38 -3.54
N LEU A 21 -22.92 -20.57 -3.08
CA LEU A 21 -21.71 -20.25 -3.82
C LEU A 21 -21.13 -21.53 -4.44
N ASP A 22 -21.35 -21.70 -5.73
CA ASP A 22 -20.84 -22.84 -6.51
C ASP A 22 -20.38 -22.36 -7.91
N PRO A 23 -19.23 -22.80 -8.46
CA PRO A 23 -18.77 -22.33 -9.77
C PRO A 23 -19.73 -22.62 -10.94
N THR A 24 -20.58 -23.64 -10.81
CA THR A 24 -21.48 -24.15 -11.84
C THR A 24 -22.96 -23.86 -11.57
N ASP A 25 -23.37 -23.69 -10.31
CA ASP A 25 -24.77 -23.43 -9.93
C ASP A 25 -24.89 -22.30 -8.88
N CYS A 26 -24.11 -21.23 -9.04
CA CYS A 26 -24.13 -20.09 -8.13
C CYS A 26 -25.49 -19.37 -8.13
N THR A 27 -25.99 -19.04 -6.94
CA THR A 27 -27.18 -18.17 -6.75
C THR A 27 -27.01 -16.81 -7.44
N ALA A 28 -25.78 -16.31 -7.61
CA ALA A 28 -25.50 -15.10 -8.36
C ALA A 28 -25.99 -15.14 -9.84
N ARG A 29 -26.11 -16.33 -10.44
CA ARG A 29 -26.66 -16.48 -11.79
C ARG A 29 -28.16 -16.23 -11.82
N ALA A 30 -28.91 -16.91 -10.95
CA ALA A 30 -30.35 -16.74 -10.80
C ALA A 30 -30.74 -15.31 -10.45
N LEU A 31 -29.92 -14.63 -9.65
CA LEU A 31 -30.13 -13.23 -9.25
C LEU A 31 -29.59 -12.20 -10.26
N GLY A 32 -29.00 -12.63 -11.38
CA GLY A 32 -28.43 -11.74 -12.41
C GLY A 32 -27.14 -11.02 -12.00
N LEU A 33 -26.58 -11.29 -10.82
CA LEU A 33 -25.40 -10.62 -10.26
C LEU A 33 -24.11 -10.97 -11.01
N HIS A 34 -24.06 -12.14 -11.66
CA HIS A 34 -22.95 -12.58 -12.52
C HIS A 34 -22.71 -11.68 -13.76
N LYS A 35 -23.68 -10.85 -14.14
CA LYS A 35 -23.62 -9.93 -15.29
C LYS A 35 -23.63 -8.46 -14.87
N ALA A 36 -23.41 -8.18 -13.58
CA ALA A 36 -23.51 -6.83 -13.05
C ALA A 36 -22.47 -5.86 -13.65
N ASN A 37 -21.33 -6.40 -14.11
CA ASN A 37 -20.24 -5.66 -14.76
C ASN A 37 -19.81 -4.40 -13.97
N THR A 38 -19.76 -4.53 -12.65
CA THR A 38 -19.40 -3.44 -11.75
C THR A 38 -18.71 -3.99 -10.52
N SER A 39 -17.73 -3.25 -10.02
CA SER A 39 -17.14 -3.50 -8.70
C SER A 39 -17.73 -2.59 -7.63
N ARG A 40 -18.62 -1.64 -7.96
CA ARG A 40 -19.27 -0.79 -6.94
C ARG A 40 -20.17 -1.58 -5.98
N ALA A 41 -20.46 -2.82 -6.32
CA ALA A 41 -21.13 -3.76 -5.47
C ALA A 41 -20.36 -5.09 -5.47
N VAL A 42 -20.12 -5.65 -4.29
CA VAL A 42 -19.48 -6.96 -4.11
C VAL A 42 -20.30 -7.81 -3.14
N LEU A 43 -20.12 -9.13 -3.18
CA LEU A 43 -20.66 -10.00 -2.14
C LEU A 43 -19.60 -10.24 -1.06
N VAL A 44 -19.97 -10.12 0.20
CA VAL A 44 -19.11 -10.42 1.35
C VAL A 44 -19.75 -11.51 2.16
N GLU A 45 -19.07 -12.64 2.28
CA GLU A 45 -19.41 -13.74 3.17
C GLU A 45 -18.81 -13.50 4.55
N ARG A 46 -19.65 -13.52 5.58
CA ARG A 46 -19.23 -13.38 6.98
C ARG A 46 -20.11 -14.24 7.88
N ALA A 47 -19.47 -15.08 8.70
CA ALA A 47 -20.16 -15.97 9.64
C ALA A 47 -21.30 -16.78 8.99
N GLY A 48 -21.03 -17.34 7.80
CA GLY A 48 -22.01 -18.13 7.04
C GLY A 48 -23.15 -17.34 6.38
N ARG A 49 -23.08 -16.00 6.38
CA ARG A 49 -24.09 -15.12 5.77
C ARG A 49 -23.46 -14.32 4.65
N VAL A 50 -24.19 -14.13 3.54
CA VAL A 50 -23.71 -13.38 2.38
C VAL A 50 -24.42 -12.04 2.30
N PHE A 51 -23.64 -10.97 2.19
CA PHE A 51 -24.16 -9.61 2.09
C PHE A 51 -23.75 -9.00 0.76
N VAL A 52 -24.68 -8.31 0.11
CA VAL A 52 -24.34 -7.30 -0.89
C VAL A 52 -23.79 -6.08 -0.16
N CYS A 53 -22.54 -5.76 -0.44
CA CYS A 53 -21.87 -4.55 0.03
C CYS A 53 -21.72 -3.57 -1.13
N ARG A 54 -21.96 -2.28 -0.90
CA ARG A 54 -21.87 -1.24 -1.94
C ARG A 54 -21.01 -0.07 -1.52
N THR A 55 -20.22 0.44 -2.46
CA THR A 55 -19.56 1.74 -2.34
C THR A 55 -20.32 2.81 -3.11
N ARG A 56 -20.30 4.03 -2.57
CA ARG A 56 -20.84 5.25 -3.19
C ARG A 56 -19.76 6.29 -3.41
N THR A 57 -18.49 5.89 -3.40
CA THR A 57 -17.38 6.82 -3.61
C THR A 57 -17.52 7.56 -4.94
N GLU A 58 -17.34 8.87 -4.90
CA GLU A 58 -17.28 9.73 -6.10
C GLU A 58 -15.83 10.12 -6.42
N ASP A 59 -14.90 9.82 -5.51
CA ASP A 59 -13.47 10.11 -5.65
C ASP A 59 -12.74 9.13 -6.58
N PHE A 60 -13.38 7.98 -6.87
CA PHE A 60 -12.82 6.92 -7.71
C PHE A 60 -13.79 6.55 -8.85
N THR A 61 -13.23 6.41 -10.04
CA THR A 61 -13.94 5.94 -11.24
C THR A 61 -14.27 4.45 -11.13
N ASP A 62 -15.21 3.98 -11.95
CA ASP A 62 -15.58 2.55 -12.00
C ASP A 62 -14.39 1.66 -12.38
N ALA A 63 -13.52 2.15 -13.27
CA ALA A 63 -12.31 1.45 -13.67
C ALA A 63 -11.31 1.32 -12.52
N GLU A 64 -11.06 2.39 -11.76
CA GLU A 64 -10.17 2.35 -10.59
C GLU A 64 -10.70 1.45 -9.48
N VAL A 65 -12.00 1.55 -9.18
CA VAL A 65 -12.65 0.64 -8.21
C VAL A 65 -12.53 -0.80 -8.66
N ARG A 66 -12.69 -1.08 -9.96
CA ARG A 66 -12.56 -2.44 -10.52
C ARG A 66 -11.13 -2.96 -10.47
N GLU A 67 -10.17 -2.14 -10.86
CA GLU A 67 -8.75 -2.48 -10.84
C GLU A 67 -8.30 -2.85 -9.42
N VAL A 68 -8.65 -2.05 -8.43
CA VAL A 68 -8.31 -2.30 -7.01
C VAL A 68 -9.04 -3.53 -6.46
N VAL A 69 -10.37 -3.59 -6.63
CA VAL A 69 -11.18 -4.59 -5.93
C VAL A 69 -11.20 -5.94 -6.64
N HIS A 70 -11.41 -5.97 -7.96
CA HIS A 70 -11.57 -7.21 -8.71
C HIS A 70 -10.27 -7.72 -9.33
N ASP A 71 -9.55 -6.85 -10.04
CA ASP A 71 -8.38 -7.28 -10.79
C ASP A 71 -7.24 -7.61 -9.81
N ARG A 72 -7.04 -6.73 -8.81
CA ARG A 72 -6.08 -6.92 -7.72
C ARG A 72 -6.63 -7.62 -6.48
N GLY A 73 -7.94 -7.86 -6.38
CA GLY A 73 -8.52 -8.61 -5.26
C GLY A 73 -8.44 -7.93 -3.90
N GLN A 74 -8.30 -6.60 -3.85
CA GLN A 74 -8.13 -5.87 -2.60
C GLN A 74 -9.49 -5.51 -1.99
N LEU A 75 -9.74 -5.94 -0.76
CA LEU A 75 -10.91 -5.59 0.04
C LEU A 75 -10.61 -5.87 1.51
N TYR A 76 -10.97 -4.97 2.42
CA TYR A 76 -10.60 -5.08 3.83
C TYR A 76 -11.81 -4.85 4.73
N LEU A 77 -12.04 -5.75 5.68
CA LEU A 77 -13.05 -5.59 6.72
C LEU A 77 -12.47 -4.76 7.87
N ASP A 78 -13.10 -3.64 8.18
CA ASP A 78 -12.78 -2.83 9.36
C ASP A 78 -13.30 -3.52 10.62
N VAL A 79 -12.38 -3.94 11.49
CA VAL A 79 -12.67 -4.61 12.77
C VAL A 79 -12.31 -3.75 13.98
N SER A 80 -11.76 -2.55 13.74
CA SER A 80 -11.19 -1.68 14.76
C SER A 80 -12.24 -0.94 15.61
N GLY A 81 -13.37 -0.57 14.99
CA GLY A 81 -14.31 0.39 15.57
C GLY A 81 -13.76 1.82 15.70
N LYS A 82 -12.55 2.09 15.17
CA LYS A 82 -11.90 3.40 15.16
C LYS A 82 -12.45 4.26 14.02
N LEU A 83 -12.17 5.57 14.08
CA LEU A 83 -12.51 6.51 13.02
C LEU A 83 -11.50 6.50 11.86
N ALA A 84 -10.24 6.19 12.19
CA ALA A 84 -9.14 6.06 11.26
C ALA A 84 -8.44 4.72 11.51
N ILE A 85 -7.90 4.15 10.44
CA ILE A 85 -7.05 2.95 10.49
C ILE A 85 -5.63 3.45 10.73
N ASP A 86 -5.10 3.21 11.92
CA ASP A 86 -3.74 3.61 12.33
C ASP A 86 -2.83 2.44 12.66
N ASP A 87 -3.41 1.25 12.84
CA ASP A 87 -2.71 -0.02 13.01
C ASP A 87 -3.27 -1.06 12.04
N PHE A 88 -2.79 -1.02 10.79
CA PHE A 88 -3.30 -1.87 9.71
C PHE A 88 -3.30 -3.36 10.04
N ALA A 89 -2.30 -3.85 10.78
CA ALA A 89 -2.20 -5.27 11.13
C ALA A 89 -3.37 -5.73 12.03
N HIS A 90 -3.83 -4.87 12.94
CA HIS A 90 -4.86 -5.21 13.90
C HIS A 90 -6.25 -4.70 13.54
N ASP A 91 -6.32 -3.53 12.89
CA ASP A 91 -7.55 -2.79 12.62
C ASP A 91 -8.38 -3.36 11.47
N VAL A 92 -7.74 -4.09 10.56
CA VAL A 92 -8.42 -4.68 9.40
C VAL A 92 -8.23 -6.18 9.29
N ARG A 93 -9.15 -6.83 8.57
CA ARG A 93 -8.99 -8.20 8.06
C ARG A 93 -9.11 -8.17 6.56
N GLN A 94 -8.11 -8.70 5.86
CA GLN A 94 -8.18 -8.79 4.41
C GLN A 94 -9.27 -9.78 4.00
N LEU A 95 -10.10 -9.38 3.03
CA LEU A 95 -11.08 -10.22 2.38
C LEU A 95 -10.54 -10.59 0.99
N VAL A 96 -10.51 -11.88 0.68
CA VAL A 96 -10.06 -12.42 -0.61
C VAL A 96 -11.23 -12.94 -1.42
N ILE A 97 -11.11 -12.88 -2.74
CA ILE A 97 -12.05 -13.53 -3.65
C ILE A 97 -12.10 -15.03 -3.33
N ALA A 98 -13.31 -15.52 -3.04
CA ALA A 98 -13.59 -16.91 -2.73
C ALA A 98 -13.10 -17.84 -3.86
N GLN A 99 -12.62 -19.03 -3.50
CA GLN A 99 -12.00 -19.97 -4.44
C GLN A 99 -12.99 -20.40 -5.55
N GLU A 100 -14.26 -20.53 -5.18
CA GLU A 100 -15.38 -20.86 -6.05
C GLU A 100 -15.58 -19.75 -7.10
N CYS A 101 -15.46 -18.47 -6.69
CA CYS A 101 -15.46 -17.35 -7.62
C CYS A 101 -14.23 -17.34 -8.52
N ARG A 102 -13.04 -17.69 -8.00
CA ARG A 102 -11.81 -17.79 -8.81
C ARG A 102 -11.91 -18.86 -9.90
N ALA A 103 -12.65 -19.93 -9.65
CA ALA A 103 -12.90 -21.01 -10.61
C ALA A 103 -14.09 -20.73 -11.55
N CYS A 104 -14.84 -19.64 -11.33
CA CYS A 104 -16.06 -19.33 -12.08
C CYS A 104 -15.74 -18.58 -13.37
N ALA A 105 -16.31 -19.04 -14.50
CA ALA A 105 -16.15 -18.40 -15.81
C ALA A 105 -16.76 -16.98 -15.88
N ASP A 106 -17.69 -16.66 -15.00
CA ASP A 106 -18.35 -15.34 -14.97
C ASP A 106 -17.60 -14.32 -14.08
N LEU A 107 -16.45 -14.67 -13.49
CA LEU A 107 -15.75 -13.82 -12.51
C LEU A 107 -15.56 -12.39 -13.03
N ASP A 108 -15.19 -12.23 -14.29
CA ASP A 108 -14.90 -10.91 -14.86
C ASP A 108 -16.15 -10.02 -14.92
N THR A 109 -17.36 -10.56 -15.02
CA THR A 109 -18.59 -9.74 -15.07
C THR A 109 -19.40 -9.80 -13.78
N CYS A 110 -19.06 -10.71 -12.87
CA CYS A 110 -19.74 -10.93 -11.61
C CYS A 110 -19.38 -9.85 -10.57
N MET A 111 -20.18 -9.77 -9.51
CA MET A 111 -19.85 -8.99 -8.30
C MET A 111 -18.77 -9.67 -7.42
N ALA A 112 -18.45 -10.93 -7.71
CA ALA A 112 -17.67 -11.86 -6.89
C ALA A 112 -18.12 -11.96 -5.42
N CYS A 113 -17.70 -13.05 -4.77
CA CYS A 113 -17.85 -13.23 -3.35
C CYS A 113 -16.49 -13.18 -2.68
N TYR A 114 -16.39 -12.38 -1.63
CA TYR A 114 -15.20 -12.21 -0.81
C TYR A 114 -15.43 -12.84 0.56
N ARG A 115 -14.38 -13.44 1.12
CA ARG A 115 -14.35 -14.03 2.46
C ARG A 115 -13.07 -13.66 3.17
N GLU A 116 -13.04 -13.77 4.49
CA GLU A 116 -11.83 -13.50 5.26
C GLU A 116 -10.66 -14.38 4.78
N ALA A 117 -9.49 -13.76 4.61
CA ALA A 117 -8.27 -14.45 4.25
C ALA A 117 -7.84 -15.39 5.39
N GLN A 118 -7.31 -16.57 5.03
CA GLN A 118 -6.81 -17.54 6.01
C GLN A 118 -5.48 -17.11 6.65
N ALA A 119 -4.75 -16.21 5.99
CA ALA A 119 -3.48 -15.67 6.46
C ALA A 119 -3.41 -14.17 6.16
N SER A 120 -2.64 -13.44 6.96
CA SER A 120 -2.38 -12.02 6.71
C SER A 120 -1.28 -11.87 5.66
N PHE A 121 -1.65 -11.40 4.47
CA PHE A 121 -0.65 -11.05 3.45
C PHE A 121 0.16 -9.81 3.86
N PHE A 122 -0.43 -8.93 4.68
CA PHE A 122 0.28 -7.78 5.24
C PHE A 122 1.43 -8.23 6.17
N GLU A 123 1.17 -9.16 7.09
CA GLU A 123 2.23 -9.69 7.96
C GLU A 123 3.33 -10.41 7.18
N GLN A 124 2.98 -11.10 6.08
CA GLN A 124 3.98 -11.72 5.20
C GLN A 124 4.89 -10.68 4.54
N ASP A 125 4.32 -9.57 4.09
CA ASP A 125 5.07 -8.50 3.45
C ASP A 125 5.88 -7.68 4.47
N GLU A 126 5.35 -7.48 5.67
CA GLU A 126 6.10 -6.90 6.81
C GLU A 126 7.26 -7.79 7.25
N ALA A 127 7.07 -9.11 7.30
CA ALA A 127 8.16 -10.05 7.58
C ALA A 127 9.26 -9.96 6.53
N ARG A 128 8.88 -9.89 5.24
CA ARG A 128 9.83 -9.71 4.13
C ARG A 128 10.58 -8.38 4.22
N LEU A 129 9.89 -7.29 4.56
CA LEU A 129 10.53 -5.99 4.78
C LEU A 129 11.53 -6.08 5.92
N ARG A 130 11.15 -6.65 7.06
CA ARG A 130 12.04 -6.82 8.22
C ARG A 130 13.26 -7.68 7.90
N ASP A 131 13.08 -8.76 7.12
CA ASP A 131 14.20 -9.57 6.61
C ASP A 131 15.13 -8.77 5.71
N TYR A 132 14.58 -7.96 4.80
CA TYR A 132 15.37 -7.08 3.94
C TYR A 132 16.19 -6.08 4.78
N LEU A 133 15.57 -5.43 5.77
CA LEU A 133 16.23 -4.47 6.66
C LEU A 133 17.33 -5.11 7.51
N ARG A 134 17.09 -6.32 8.04
CA ARG A 134 18.11 -7.13 8.73
C ARG A 134 19.26 -7.56 7.82
N GLY A 135 19.10 -7.49 6.50
CA GLY A 135 20.16 -7.77 5.54
C GLY A 135 21.03 -6.55 5.19
N LEU A 136 20.69 -5.35 5.66
CA LEU A 136 21.38 -4.12 5.28
C LEU A 136 22.71 -3.93 6.00
N SER A 137 23.65 -3.30 5.32
CA SER A 137 24.92 -2.82 5.86
C SER A 137 25.37 -1.55 5.14
N GLY A 138 26.30 -0.80 5.73
CA GLY A 138 26.79 0.47 5.18
C GLY A 138 25.90 1.66 5.54
N ARG A 139 25.89 2.69 4.68
CA ARG A 139 25.15 3.94 4.88
C ARG A 139 23.75 3.83 4.28
N VAL A 140 22.75 4.11 5.11
CA VAL A 140 21.33 4.01 4.77
C VAL A 140 20.67 5.37 4.97
N LEU A 141 19.95 5.86 3.96
CA LEU A 141 19.05 7.02 4.08
C LEU A 141 17.61 6.52 4.17
N ASP A 142 16.88 6.87 5.22
CA ASP A 142 15.44 6.61 5.33
C ASP A 142 14.64 7.88 5.04
N VAL A 143 13.92 7.88 3.91
CA VAL A 143 13.12 9.01 3.42
C VAL A 143 11.69 8.88 3.94
N GLY A 144 11.31 9.82 4.80
CA GLY A 144 10.07 9.77 5.57
C GLY A 144 10.18 8.86 6.78
N ILE A 145 11.28 8.98 7.55
CA ILE A 145 11.54 8.10 8.71
C ILE A 145 10.41 8.15 9.74
N GLY A 146 9.65 9.24 9.82
CA GLY A 146 8.52 9.41 10.72
C GLY A 146 8.91 9.12 12.17
N ARG A 147 8.23 8.15 12.78
CA ARG A 147 8.50 7.66 14.15
C ARG A 147 9.52 6.51 14.22
N GLY A 148 10.14 6.14 13.10
CA GLY A 148 11.06 5.02 12.99
C GLY A 148 10.43 3.65 13.26
N PRO A 149 9.32 3.27 12.58
CA PRO A 149 8.59 2.03 12.85
C PRO A 149 9.40 0.74 12.61
N TYR A 150 10.57 0.85 11.96
CA TYR A 150 11.44 -0.26 11.62
C TYR A 150 12.82 -0.20 12.30
N LEU A 151 12.98 0.69 13.29
CA LEU A 151 14.23 0.79 14.04
C LEU A 151 14.53 -0.47 14.86
N ASP A 152 13.52 -1.26 15.21
CA ASP A 152 13.71 -2.55 15.86
C ASP A 152 14.43 -3.56 14.94
N ALA A 153 14.12 -3.55 13.64
CA ALA A 153 14.78 -4.40 12.65
C ALA A 153 16.22 -3.95 12.34
N LEU A 154 16.49 -2.64 12.39
CA LEU A 154 17.81 -2.05 12.12
C LEU A 154 18.68 -1.91 13.38
N GLY A 155 18.08 -1.91 14.57
CA GLY A 155 18.70 -1.58 15.85
C GLY A 155 20.01 -2.32 16.12
N PRO A 156 20.04 -3.67 16.02
CA PRO A 156 21.28 -4.42 16.21
C PRO A 156 22.42 -3.98 15.28
N HIS A 157 22.12 -3.62 14.03
CA HIS A 157 23.11 -3.17 13.05
C HIS A 157 23.56 -1.73 13.29
N ILE A 158 22.68 -0.87 13.77
CA ILE A 158 23.02 0.50 14.17
C ILE A 158 23.94 0.46 15.39
N GLU A 159 23.60 -0.33 16.41
CA GLU A 159 24.41 -0.51 17.63
C GLU A 159 25.80 -1.07 17.32
N SER A 160 25.88 -2.08 16.44
CA SER A 160 27.16 -2.68 16.02
C SER A 160 27.91 -1.84 14.98
N ARG A 161 27.37 -0.68 14.58
CA ARG A 161 27.88 0.20 13.50
C ARG A 161 28.02 -0.49 12.13
N LEU A 162 27.31 -1.61 11.92
CA LEU A 162 27.19 -2.23 10.62
C LEU A 162 26.33 -1.38 9.68
N VAL A 163 25.36 -0.64 10.23
CA VAL A 163 24.54 0.35 9.54
C VAL A 163 24.79 1.74 10.12
N GLN A 164 25.01 2.72 9.24
CA GLN A 164 24.97 4.15 9.57
C GLN A 164 23.66 4.70 9.00
N LEU A 165 22.69 4.96 9.88
CA LEU A 165 21.36 5.42 9.47
C LEU A 165 21.25 6.95 9.54
N ASP A 166 20.82 7.53 8.44
CA ASP A 166 20.37 8.91 8.34
C ASP A 166 18.86 8.90 8.06
N GLY A 167 18.08 9.60 8.88
CA GLY A 167 16.64 9.77 8.72
C GLY A 167 16.30 11.16 8.19
N LEU A 168 15.49 11.23 7.13
CA LEU A 168 15.00 12.46 6.54
C LEU A 168 13.48 12.51 6.73
N ASP A 169 12.96 13.58 7.29
CA ASP A 169 11.52 13.79 7.43
C ASP A 169 11.18 15.28 7.46
N PRO A 170 10.07 15.75 6.88
CA PRO A 170 9.62 17.14 7.05
C PRO A 170 9.40 17.54 8.50
N GLN A 171 9.08 16.58 9.39
CA GLN A 171 8.87 16.79 10.81
C GLN A 171 9.44 15.61 11.61
N PRO A 172 10.78 15.54 11.80
CA PRO A 172 11.41 14.41 12.48
C PRO A 172 10.86 14.22 13.90
N CYS A 173 10.58 12.97 14.24
CA CYS A 173 10.12 12.58 15.57
C CYS A 173 11.22 12.87 16.61
N LYS A 174 10.89 13.66 17.65
CA LYS A 174 11.86 14.15 18.64
C LYS A 174 12.49 13.01 19.45
N GLU A 175 11.74 11.94 19.66
CA GLU A 175 12.16 10.74 20.37
C GLU A 175 13.36 10.06 19.68
N LEU A 176 13.44 10.18 18.35
CA LEU A 176 14.53 9.61 17.55
C LEU A 176 15.87 10.33 17.76
N ALA A 177 15.85 11.59 18.24
CA ALA A 177 17.07 12.37 18.45
C ALA A 177 17.99 11.79 19.55
N SER A 178 17.46 10.88 20.38
CA SER A 178 18.22 10.18 21.42
C SER A 178 19.00 8.96 20.90
N LEU A 179 18.71 8.53 19.66
CA LEU A 179 19.33 7.36 19.05
C LEU A 179 20.63 7.75 18.32
N PRO A 180 21.56 6.81 18.12
CA PRO A 180 22.81 7.06 17.39
C PRO A 180 22.60 7.10 15.86
N ILE A 181 21.65 7.92 15.41
CA ILE A 181 21.29 8.15 14.01
C ILE A 181 21.36 9.66 13.73
N ARG A 182 21.52 10.05 12.48
CA ARG A 182 21.44 11.48 12.10
C ARG A 182 20.06 11.79 11.56
N LEU A 183 19.48 12.89 12.01
CA LEU A 183 18.16 13.34 11.55
C LEU A 183 18.29 14.63 10.75
N PHE A 184 17.59 14.68 9.63
CA PHE A 184 17.49 15.83 8.74
C PHE A 184 16.04 16.27 8.65
N GLU A 185 15.78 17.54 8.90
CA GLU A 185 14.47 18.15 8.72
C GLU A 185 14.32 18.62 7.26
N GLY A 186 13.26 18.16 6.59
CA GLY A 186 12.92 18.55 5.22
C GLY A 186 12.42 17.40 4.36
N GLY A 187 11.94 17.74 3.16
CA GLY A 187 11.54 16.75 2.16
C GLY A 187 12.70 16.31 1.27
N ILE A 188 12.57 15.12 0.67
CA ILE A 188 13.55 14.60 -0.29
C ILE A 188 13.69 15.50 -1.52
N GLU A 189 12.64 16.23 -1.91
CA GLU A 189 12.70 17.14 -3.05
C GLU A 189 13.71 18.28 -2.85
N THR A 190 13.93 18.71 -1.60
CA THR A 190 14.84 19.81 -1.23
C THR A 190 16.09 19.33 -0.53
N PHE A 191 16.24 18.03 -0.30
CA PHE A 191 17.36 17.47 0.45
C PHE A 191 18.68 17.75 -0.28
N GLN A 192 19.57 18.48 0.39
CA GLN A 192 20.88 18.83 -0.13
C GLN A 192 21.89 17.80 0.35
N VAL A 193 22.56 17.19 -0.63
CA VAL A 193 23.61 16.21 -0.36
C VAL A 193 24.92 16.98 -0.15
N ALA A 194 25.52 16.86 1.03
CA ALA A 194 26.86 17.40 1.27
C ALA A 194 27.89 16.69 0.36
N ASP A 195 27.82 15.36 0.31
CA ASP A 195 28.67 14.49 -0.50
C ASP A 195 27.82 13.56 -1.37
N PRO A 196 27.79 13.72 -2.71
CA PRO A 196 27.03 12.85 -3.59
C PRO A 196 27.59 11.42 -3.56
N LEU A 197 26.77 10.44 -4.01
CA LEU A 197 27.19 9.04 -4.15
C LEU A 197 27.62 8.36 -2.83
N THR A 198 27.06 8.76 -1.69
CA THR A 198 27.49 8.31 -0.36
C THR A 198 26.68 7.18 0.25
N TYR A 199 25.47 6.92 -0.22
CA TYR A 199 24.60 5.91 0.39
C TYR A 199 24.65 4.58 -0.36
N ASP A 200 24.81 3.50 0.41
CA ASP A 200 24.66 2.12 -0.05
C ASP A 200 23.18 1.81 -0.30
N HIS A 201 22.31 2.34 0.57
CA HIS A 201 20.87 2.10 0.51
C HIS A 201 20.06 3.38 0.74
N VAL A 202 18.93 3.48 0.04
CA VAL A 202 17.86 4.44 0.32
C VAL A 202 16.58 3.65 0.60
N LEU A 203 15.85 4.01 1.65
CA LEU A 203 14.54 3.49 1.98
C LEU A 203 13.51 4.59 1.74
N ALA A 204 12.40 4.24 1.11
CA ALA A 204 11.25 5.10 0.92
C ALA A 204 10.01 4.24 1.12
N ILE A 205 9.63 4.10 2.40
CA ILE A 205 8.58 3.20 2.86
C ILE A 205 7.35 4.04 3.18
N ARG A 206 6.35 3.99 2.29
CA ARG A 206 5.07 4.70 2.37
C ARG A 206 5.28 6.20 2.59
N SER A 207 6.13 6.80 1.76
CA SER A 207 6.55 8.21 1.92
C SER A 207 6.53 9.03 0.63
N LEU A 208 6.77 8.41 -0.53
CA LEU A 208 6.81 9.13 -1.81
C LEU A 208 5.42 9.52 -2.32
N HIS A 209 4.35 8.92 -1.83
CA HIS A 209 3.00 9.38 -2.13
C HIS A 209 2.71 10.79 -1.58
N HIS A 210 3.54 11.30 -0.66
CA HIS A 210 3.47 12.68 -0.14
C HIS A 210 4.31 13.69 -0.95
N CYS A 211 5.27 13.25 -1.76
CA CYS A 211 6.15 14.16 -2.50
C CYS A 211 5.39 14.96 -3.55
N ALA A 212 5.51 16.28 -3.58
CA ALA A 212 4.86 17.11 -4.59
C ALA A 212 5.47 16.89 -5.98
N ASP A 213 6.79 16.76 -6.05
CA ASP A 213 7.55 16.52 -7.28
C ASP A 213 8.31 15.19 -7.19
N LEU A 214 7.69 14.13 -7.69
CA LEU A 214 8.28 12.79 -7.70
C LEU A 214 9.52 12.71 -8.60
N TRP A 215 9.59 13.51 -9.67
CA TRP A 215 10.77 13.53 -10.53
C TRP A 215 11.98 14.05 -9.76
N GLN A 216 11.79 15.17 -9.04
CA GLN A 216 12.81 15.79 -8.22
C GLN A 216 13.22 14.88 -7.05
N ALA A 217 12.26 14.23 -6.38
CA ALA A 217 12.55 13.23 -5.35
C ALA A 217 13.45 12.09 -5.89
N LEU A 218 13.08 11.49 -7.03
CA LEU A 218 13.86 10.40 -7.63
C LEU A 218 15.24 10.88 -8.13
N ARG A 219 15.35 12.13 -8.61
CA ARG A 219 16.63 12.73 -8.97
C ARG A 219 17.55 12.78 -7.75
N VAL A 220 17.08 13.28 -6.60
CA VAL A 220 17.89 13.36 -5.39
C VAL A 220 18.26 11.97 -4.89
N ILE A 221 17.33 11.01 -4.89
CA ILE A 221 17.62 9.60 -4.57
C ILE A 221 18.74 9.05 -5.46
N CYS A 222 18.70 9.33 -6.76
CA CYS A 222 19.77 8.92 -7.66
C CYS A 222 21.08 9.64 -7.34
N GLN A 223 21.08 10.91 -6.97
CA GLN A 223 22.31 11.66 -6.65
C GLN A 223 23.00 11.17 -5.36
N VAL A 224 22.23 10.76 -4.35
CA VAL A 224 22.77 10.29 -3.07
C VAL A 224 23.28 8.85 -3.13
N LEU A 225 22.66 8.00 -3.95
CA LEU A 225 23.06 6.58 -4.06
C LEU A 225 24.40 6.43 -4.74
N ARG A 226 25.29 5.60 -4.20
CA ARG A 226 26.51 5.21 -4.93
C ARG A 226 26.19 4.33 -6.16
N PRO A 227 27.11 4.18 -7.13
CA PRO A 227 27.00 3.15 -8.16
C PRO A 227 26.84 1.75 -7.52
N GLY A 228 25.85 0.98 -7.95
CA GLY A 228 25.49 -0.31 -7.34
C GLY A 228 24.70 -0.21 -6.02
N GLY A 229 24.47 1.00 -5.51
CA GLY A 229 23.57 1.23 -4.38
C GLY A 229 22.12 0.93 -4.73
N ARG A 230 21.29 0.67 -3.71
CA ARG A 230 19.90 0.23 -3.90
C ARG A 230 18.89 1.14 -3.22
N VAL A 231 17.75 1.38 -3.88
CA VAL A 231 16.58 1.99 -3.26
C VAL A 231 15.47 0.97 -3.09
N LEU A 232 14.86 0.96 -1.91
CA LEU A 232 13.63 0.22 -1.62
C LEU A 232 12.46 1.20 -1.61
N PHE A 233 11.47 0.93 -2.48
CA PHE A 233 10.19 1.61 -2.50
C PHE A 233 9.11 0.65 -1.99
N ILE A 234 8.29 1.11 -1.04
CA ILE A 234 7.06 0.44 -0.63
C ILE A 234 5.96 1.48 -0.61
N GLU A 235 4.86 1.22 -1.30
CA GLU A 235 3.70 2.12 -1.31
C GLU A 235 2.42 1.29 -1.44
N SER A 236 1.30 1.92 -1.09
CA SER A 236 -0.03 1.31 -1.19
C SER A 236 -0.87 1.94 -2.30
N VAL A 237 -1.84 1.17 -2.79
CA VAL A 237 -2.95 1.69 -3.60
C VAL A 237 -4.08 2.16 -2.70
N ALA A 238 -5.19 2.61 -3.29
CA ALA A 238 -6.36 2.99 -2.50
C ALA A 238 -6.88 1.81 -1.67
N LEU A 239 -7.29 2.08 -0.43
CA LEU A 239 -7.73 1.09 0.55
C LEU A 239 -9.28 0.96 0.56
N PRO A 240 -9.85 -0.11 -0.04
CA PRO A 240 -11.28 -0.39 0.01
C PRO A 240 -11.70 -1.04 1.34
N LEU A 241 -12.57 -0.37 2.10
CA LEU A 241 -12.96 -0.79 3.45
C LEU A 241 -14.44 -1.19 3.53
N VAL A 242 -14.72 -2.42 3.96
CA VAL A 242 -16.04 -2.86 4.37
C VAL A 242 -16.26 -2.44 5.81
N ARG A 243 -17.25 -1.57 6.06
CA ARG A 243 -17.60 -1.10 7.40
C ARG A 243 -19.09 -0.85 7.56
N SER A 244 -19.52 -0.64 8.80
CA SER A 244 -20.90 -0.26 9.07
C SER A 244 -21.20 1.13 8.48
N ARG A 245 -22.45 1.35 8.06
CA ARG A 245 -22.88 2.66 7.56
C ARG A 245 -22.64 3.79 8.58
N ARG A 246 -22.88 3.51 9.86
CA ARG A 246 -22.64 4.46 10.96
C ARG A 246 -21.16 4.84 11.05
N HIS A 247 -20.24 3.88 10.91
CA HIS A 247 -18.81 4.14 10.97
C HIS A 247 -18.31 4.91 9.74
N SER A 248 -18.77 4.54 8.54
CA SER A 248 -18.45 5.28 7.31
C SER A 248 -18.89 6.75 7.40
N GLU A 249 -20.13 7.00 7.81
CA GLU A 249 -20.66 8.36 7.98
C GLU A 249 -19.91 9.16 9.07
N ALA A 250 -19.47 8.50 10.14
CA ALA A 250 -18.69 9.14 11.21
C ALA A 250 -17.27 9.50 10.75
N SER A 251 -16.61 8.60 10.01
CA SER A 251 -15.26 8.83 9.47
C SER A 251 -15.25 10.00 8.47
N HIS A 252 -16.18 10.01 7.51
CA HIS A 252 -16.27 11.09 6.51
C HIS A 252 -16.57 12.47 7.10
N LYS A 253 -17.38 12.56 8.17
CA LYS A 253 -17.68 13.84 8.84
C LYS A 253 -16.50 14.42 9.60
N LEU A 254 -15.58 13.57 10.06
CA LEU A 254 -14.45 13.94 10.93
C LEU A 254 -13.10 13.98 10.20
N ALA A 255 -13.06 13.62 8.92
CA ALA A 255 -11.91 13.84 8.04
C ALA A 255 -11.71 15.35 7.74
N THR A 256 -11.57 16.16 8.79
CA THR A 256 -11.21 17.57 8.74
C THR A 256 -9.68 17.66 8.72
N GLY A 257 -9.10 17.89 7.55
CA GLY A 257 -7.63 18.00 7.38
C GLY A 257 -7.12 17.97 5.95
N GLY A 258 -7.99 17.61 4.98
CA GLY A 258 -7.59 17.43 3.58
C GLY A 258 -6.78 16.14 3.37
N PHE A 259 -6.70 15.69 2.13
CA PHE A 259 -5.92 14.50 1.80
C PHE A 259 -4.43 14.81 1.77
N GLN A 260 -3.63 14.00 2.47
CA GLN A 260 -2.16 14.12 2.45
C GLN A 260 -1.51 13.30 1.33
N HIS A 261 -2.24 12.36 0.73
CA HIS A 261 -1.79 11.62 -0.44
C HIS A 261 -1.87 12.51 -1.68
N LEU A 262 -0.83 12.50 -2.50
CA LEU A 262 -0.81 13.16 -3.80
C LEU A 262 -0.99 12.16 -4.96
N ARG A 263 -0.92 10.86 -4.67
CA ARG A 263 -1.06 9.76 -5.65
C ARG A 263 -1.31 8.42 -4.96
N ASN A 264 -1.96 7.50 -5.69
CA ASN A 264 -2.14 6.09 -5.33
C ASN A 264 -1.57 5.19 -6.44
N TRP A 265 -0.31 5.42 -6.82
CA TRP A 265 0.31 4.68 -7.92
C TRP A 265 0.62 3.25 -7.52
N ASP A 266 0.43 2.33 -8.46
CA ASP A 266 0.95 0.98 -8.34
C ASP A 266 2.43 0.91 -8.78
N SER A 267 3.04 -0.23 -8.50
CA SER A 267 4.43 -0.50 -8.89
C SER A 267 4.67 -0.43 -10.40
N TYR A 268 3.70 -0.80 -11.24
CA TYR A 268 3.87 -0.75 -12.70
C TYR A 268 3.93 0.69 -13.22
N ARG A 269 3.10 1.58 -12.67
CA ARG A 269 3.15 3.01 -12.98
C ARG A 269 4.44 3.65 -12.48
N MET A 270 4.93 3.26 -11.31
CA MET A 270 6.25 3.67 -10.81
C MET A 270 7.39 3.21 -11.74
N LEU A 271 7.38 1.94 -12.15
CA LEU A 271 8.35 1.39 -13.11
C LEU A 271 8.33 2.12 -14.45
N ALA A 272 7.14 2.35 -15.01
CA ALA A 272 6.97 3.07 -16.27
C ALA A 272 7.43 4.54 -16.16
N PHE A 273 7.26 5.16 -14.99
CA PHE A 273 7.79 6.50 -14.71
C PHE A 273 9.32 6.51 -14.63
N ILE A 274 9.92 5.49 -14.02
CA ILE A 274 11.38 5.40 -13.87
C ILE A 274 12.09 5.05 -15.18
N GLN A 275 11.50 4.14 -15.97
CA GLN A 275 12.10 3.56 -17.16
C GLN A 275 12.55 4.63 -18.16
N GLY A 276 13.84 4.59 -18.52
CA GLY A 276 14.46 5.52 -19.47
C GLY A 276 14.70 6.93 -18.94
N ARG A 277 14.24 7.26 -17.71
CA ARG A 277 14.40 8.58 -17.09
C ARG A 277 15.44 8.61 -15.98
N PHE A 278 15.63 7.50 -15.28
CA PHE A 278 16.59 7.37 -14.19
C PHE A 278 17.48 6.13 -14.39
N PRO A 279 18.75 6.14 -13.92
CA PRO A 279 19.70 5.03 -14.02
C PRO A 279 19.42 3.94 -12.98
N LEU A 280 18.15 3.58 -12.82
CA LEU A 280 17.66 2.61 -11.86
C LEU A 280 17.12 1.39 -12.60
N ARG A 281 17.56 0.20 -12.19
CA ARG A 281 17.10 -1.08 -12.74
C ARG A 281 16.39 -1.87 -11.65
N PRO A 282 15.21 -2.48 -11.92
CA PRO A 282 14.57 -3.35 -10.95
C PRO A 282 15.44 -4.59 -10.66
N VAL A 283 15.62 -4.88 -9.37
CA VAL A 283 16.26 -6.13 -8.88
C VAL A 283 15.29 -7.01 -8.11
N PHE A 284 14.21 -6.43 -7.59
CA PHE A 284 13.10 -7.16 -6.98
C PHE A 284 11.81 -6.39 -7.23
N HIS A 285 10.75 -7.09 -7.61
CA HIS A 285 9.43 -6.50 -7.84
C HIS A 285 8.34 -7.42 -7.32
N ARG A 286 7.55 -6.92 -6.39
CA ARG A 286 6.35 -7.54 -5.85
C ARG A 286 5.17 -6.59 -6.08
N PRO A 287 4.40 -6.79 -7.16
CA PRO A 287 3.20 -6.00 -7.42
C PRO A 287 2.06 -6.40 -6.48
N ILE A 288 1.03 -5.56 -6.43
CA ILE A 288 -0.24 -5.91 -5.78
C ILE A 288 -1.02 -6.84 -6.70
N GLY A 289 -1.53 -7.94 -6.13
CA GLY A 289 -2.40 -8.89 -6.79
C GLY A 289 -3.34 -9.58 -5.80
N ARG A 290 -4.12 -10.55 -6.30
CA ARG A 290 -5.20 -11.21 -5.52
C ARG A 290 -4.72 -11.98 -4.28
N ASP A 291 -3.43 -12.30 -4.23
CA ASP A 291 -2.76 -13.05 -3.16
C ASP A 291 -1.64 -12.22 -2.51
N THR A 292 -1.83 -10.90 -2.46
CA THR A 292 -0.97 -9.95 -1.73
C THR A 292 -1.85 -8.96 -0.97
N CYS A 293 -1.25 -8.18 -0.06
CA CYS A 293 -1.92 -7.01 0.51
C CYS A 293 -1.89 -5.81 -0.47
N ASP A 294 -2.38 -4.66 0.01
CA ASP A 294 -2.58 -3.42 -0.75
C ASP A 294 -1.29 -2.61 -0.94
N GLN A 295 -0.15 -3.11 -0.45
CA GLN A 295 1.16 -2.54 -0.71
C GLN A 295 1.95 -3.34 -1.75
N TRP A 296 2.72 -2.63 -2.57
CA TRP A 296 3.71 -3.21 -3.45
C TRP A 296 5.12 -2.94 -2.93
N ILE A 297 6.07 -3.79 -3.32
CA ILE A 297 7.49 -3.66 -2.95
C ILE A 297 8.32 -3.65 -4.22
N LEU A 298 9.20 -2.65 -4.35
CA LEU A 298 10.10 -2.51 -5.48
C LEU A 298 11.50 -2.16 -4.98
N THR A 299 12.47 -3.02 -5.26
CA THR A 299 13.88 -2.71 -5.04
C THR A 299 14.54 -2.42 -6.38
N MET A 300 15.21 -1.28 -6.47
CA MET A 300 15.93 -0.85 -7.66
C MET A 300 17.40 -0.67 -7.33
N GLU A 301 18.28 -1.00 -8.27
CA GLU A 301 19.71 -0.80 -8.17
C GLU A 301 20.16 0.30 -9.13
N ARG A 302 21.07 1.16 -8.67
CA ARG A 302 21.68 2.18 -9.51
C ARG A 302 22.74 1.57 -10.42
N VAL A 303 22.49 1.59 -11.73
CA VAL A 303 23.34 0.93 -12.74
C VAL A 303 24.24 1.87 -13.54
N GLY A 304 24.15 3.18 -13.33
CA GLY A 304 24.95 4.14 -14.11
C GLY A 304 25.02 5.53 -13.50
N ALA A 305 25.76 6.41 -14.18
CA ALA A 305 25.76 7.83 -13.90
C ALA A 305 24.35 8.41 -14.12
N TYR A 306 23.96 9.34 -13.25
CA TYR A 306 22.77 10.15 -13.48
C TYR A 306 23.23 11.32 -14.35
N PRO A 307 22.63 11.57 -15.53
CA PRO A 307 22.99 12.72 -16.36
C PRO A 307 22.69 14.05 -15.66
#